data_AF-H1PWY5-F1
#
_entry.id   AF-H1PWY5-F1
#
_cell.length_a   1.000
_cell.length_b   1.000
_cell.length_c   1.000
_cell.angle_alpha   90.00
_cell.angle_beta   90.00
_cell.angle_gamma   90.00
#
_symmetry.space_group_name_H-M   'P 1'
#
loop_
_entity.id
_entity.type
_entity.pdbx_description
1 polymer ?
#
loop_
_entity_poly.entity_id
_entity_poly.type
_entity_poly.pdbx_seq_one_letter_code
_entity_poly.pdbx_strand_id
1 'polypeptide(L)'
;MDFLIKFFDKVSFAGIVVSFTAYFLGIRFPDWDFKFNLKHRSILTHSPLILLMLIRFYERDSNDTFRYFLIGFALALSLHFIFDLYPKGWGGGALLKIPVVGISCNPQITKTLLIFFIALSSIIAVAYTKNSMEFLYLFSLGIFTILKNMKKEGKLIRPLFSYSFFLLVIGCIKYKDIFKFLESGIDLAFKRVSMFF
;
A
#
# COMPACT_ATOMS: atom_id res chain seq x y z
N MET A 1 -2.41 -21.83 -18.83
CA MET A 1 -3.70 -22.22 -18.23
C MET A 1 -3.53 -22.55 -16.75
N ASP A 2 -2.49 -23.30 -16.39
CA ASP A 2 -2.20 -23.77 -15.02
C ASP A 2 -2.05 -22.68 -13.96
N PHE A 3 -1.49 -21.51 -14.30
CA PHE A 3 -1.36 -20.41 -13.34
C PHE A 3 -2.73 -19.82 -12.96
N LEU A 4 -3.62 -19.60 -13.93
CA LEU A 4 -4.95 -19.03 -13.68
C LEU A 4 -5.81 -19.98 -12.84
N ILE A 5 -5.73 -21.27 -13.12
CA ILE A 5 -6.40 -22.31 -12.31
C ILE A 5 -5.89 -22.24 -10.86
N LYS A 6 -4.56 -22.32 -10.67
CA LYS A 6 -3.93 -22.20 -9.34
C LYS A 6 -4.26 -20.88 -8.62
N PHE A 7 -4.47 -19.80 -9.38
CA PHE A 7 -4.85 -18.51 -8.83
C PHE A 7 -6.27 -18.54 -8.29
N PHE A 8 -7.25 -18.96 -9.10
CA PHE A 8 -8.66 -19.04 -8.67
C PHE A 8 -8.91 -20.11 -7.61
N ASP A 9 -8.05 -21.15 -7.53
CA ASP A 9 -8.08 -22.13 -6.44
C ASP A 9 -7.63 -21.52 -5.09
N LYS A 10 -6.73 -20.52 -5.13
CA LYS A 10 -6.10 -19.93 -3.93
C LYS A 10 -6.66 -18.58 -3.52
N VAL A 11 -7.38 -17.91 -4.41
CA VAL A 11 -7.89 -16.56 -4.20
C VAL A 11 -9.38 -16.54 -4.53
N SER A 12 -10.18 -16.18 -3.52
CA SER A 12 -11.63 -16.10 -3.67
C SER A 12 -12.02 -14.99 -4.65
N PHE A 13 -12.85 -15.30 -5.65
CA PHE A 13 -13.38 -14.29 -6.57
C PHE A 13 -14.18 -13.21 -5.83
N ALA A 14 -15.05 -13.60 -4.89
CA ALA A 14 -15.76 -12.66 -4.03
C ALA A 14 -14.78 -11.80 -3.20
N GLY A 15 -13.71 -12.41 -2.71
CA GLY A 15 -12.62 -11.73 -2.03
C GLY A 15 -11.94 -10.66 -2.90
N ILE A 16 -11.66 -10.95 -4.17
CA ILE A 16 -11.10 -9.99 -5.13
C ILE A 16 -12.06 -8.80 -5.32
N VAL A 17 -13.35 -9.04 -5.51
CA VAL A 17 -14.35 -7.97 -5.68
C VAL A 17 -14.39 -7.08 -4.44
N VAL A 18 -14.36 -7.68 -3.24
CA VAL A 18 -14.37 -6.94 -1.98
C VAL A 18 -13.08 -6.16 -1.77
N SER A 19 -11.91 -6.74 -2.05
CA SER A 19 -10.63 -6.05 -1.90
C SER A 19 -10.50 -4.89 -2.89
N PHE A 20 -11.00 -5.03 -4.11
CA PHE A 20 -11.05 -3.93 -5.09
C PHE A 20 -12.01 -2.83 -4.66
N THR A 21 -13.18 -3.18 -4.13
CA THR A 21 -14.13 -2.19 -3.60
C THR A 21 -13.52 -1.42 -2.45
N ALA A 22 -12.92 -2.14 -1.50
CA ALA A 22 -12.23 -1.56 -0.35
C ALA A 22 -11.03 -0.70 -0.78
N TYR A 23 -10.32 -1.12 -1.84
CA TYR A 23 -9.23 -0.36 -2.43
C TYR A 23 -9.69 1.02 -2.94
N PHE A 24 -10.77 1.06 -3.72
CA PHE A 24 -11.31 2.33 -4.22
C PHE A 24 -11.89 3.23 -3.13
N LEU A 25 -12.38 2.65 -2.03
CA LEU A 25 -12.76 3.41 -0.84
C LEU A 25 -11.52 3.98 -0.13
N GLY A 26 -10.52 3.13 0.13
CA GLY A 26 -9.31 3.49 0.85
C GLY A 26 -8.47 4.54 0.13
N ILE A 27 -8.38 4.52 -1.21
CA ILE A 27 -7.57 5.51 -1.94
C ILE A 27 -8.16 6.92 -1.83
N ARG A 28 -9.47 7.04 -1.60
CA ARG A 28 -10.20 8.30 -1.44
C ARG A 28 -10.40 8.70 0.03
N PHE A 29 -10.17 7.79 0.97
CA PHE A 29 -10.45 8.01 2.38
C PHE A 29 -9.67 9.18 2.99
N PRO A 30 -8.36 9.35 2.72
CA PRO A 30 -7.62 10.48 3.28
C PRO A 30 -8.25 11.83 2.91
N ASP A 31 -8.72 11.99 1.67
CA ASP A 31 -9.41 13.18 1.15
C ASP A 31 -10.84 13.37 1.70
N TRP A 32 -11.33 12.47 2.55
CA TRP A 32 -12.58 12.70 3.28
C TRP A 32 -12.42 13.72 4.40
N ASP A 33 -11.20 14.20 4.68
CA ASP A 33 -10.98 15.37 5.54
C ASP A 33 -11.86 16.56 5.14
N PHE A 34 -12.00 16.84 3.83
CA PHE A 34 -12.89 17.88 3.33
C PHE A 34 -14.36 17.62 3.68
N LYS A 35 -14.80 16.35 3.64
CA LYS A 35 -16.18 15.98 4.01
C LYS A 35 -16.44 16.11 5.51
N PHE A 36 -15.41 15.92 6.33
CA PHE A 36 -15.47 16.07 7.78
C PHE A 36 -15.14 17.50 8.25
N ASN A 37 -15.04 18.46 7.32
CA ASN A 37 -14.65 19.85 7.60
C ASN A 37 -13.30 19.95 8.35
N LEU A 38 -12.41 18.99 8.12
CA LEU A 38 -11.04 18.99 8.61
C LEU A 38 -10.13 19.71 7.61
N LYS A 39 -9.00 20.23 8.09
CA LYS A 39 -7.99 20.79 7.19
C LYS A 39 -7.36 19.67 6.36
N HIS A 40 -7.10 19.94 5.08
CA HIS A 40 -6.44 18.98 4.18
C HIS A 40 -5.17 18.40 4.79
N ARG A 41 -4.99 17.08 4.66
CA ARG A 41 -3.94 16.27 5.30
C ARG A 41 -4.05 16.21 6.82
N SER A 42 -5.28 16.18 7.34
CA SER A 42 -5.49 15.95 8.76
C SER A 42 -4.95 14.58 9.16
N ILE A 43 -4.18 14.51 10.25
CA ILE A 43 -3.63 13.25 10.77
C ILE A 43 -4.73 12.22 11.06
N LEU A 44 -5.98 12.65 11.34
CA LEU A 44 -7.09 11.72 11.58
C LEU A 44 -7.46 10.87 10.36
N THR A 45 -7.40 11.44 9.16
CA THR A 45 -7.72 10.73 7.90
C THR A 45 -6.46 10.31 7.14
N HIS A 46 -5.35 11.04 7.32
CA HIS A 46 -4.05 10.76 6.71
C HIS A 46 -3.13 9.99 7.67
N SER A 47 -3.68 8.99 8.36
CA SER A 47 -2.89 8.03 9.13
C SER A 47 -3.53 6.64 9.08
N PRO A 48 -2.78 5.58 9.48
CA PRO A 48 -3.30 4.23 9.57
C PRO A 48 -4.30 4.00 10.73
N LEU A 49 -4.77 5.05 11.41
CA LEU A 49 -5.65 4.94 12.57
C LEU A 49 -6.92 4.13 12.25
N ILE A 50 -7.52 4.37 11.07
CA ILE A 50 -8.68 3.60 10.61
C ILE A 50 -8.35 2.12 10.42
N LEU A 51 -7.14 1.77 9.97
CA LEU A 51 -6.72 0.38 9.83
C LEU A 51 -6.64 -0.31 11.18
N LEU A 52 -6.19 0.39 12.23
CA LEU A 52 -6.15 -0.17 13.59
C LEU A 52 -7.57 -0.50 14.10
N MET A 53 -8.55 0.36 13.81
CA MET A 53 -9.95 0.06 14.12
C MET A 53 -10.48 -1.12 13.31
N LEU A 54 -10.22 -1.15 11.99
CA LEU A 54 -10.63 -2.25 11.12
C LEU A 54 -10.01 -3.58 11.56
N ILE A 55 -8.74 -3.60 11.96
CA ILE A 55 -8.10 -4.79 12.54
C ILE A 55 -8.87 -5.28 13.76
N ARG A 56 -9.25 -4.37 14.66
CA ARG A 56 -9.99 -4.76 15.87
C ARG A 56 -11.34 -5.39 15.55
N PHE A 57 -12.03 -4.90 14.52
CA PHE A 57 -13.26 -5.53 14.02
C PHE A 57 -12.98 -6.91 13.39
N TYR A 58 -11.92 -7.02 12.59
CA TYR A 58 -11.55 -8.30 11.98
C TYR A 58 -11.20 -9.35 13.03
N GLU A 59 -10.40 -9.01 14.04
CA GLU A 59 -9.97 -9.94 15.09
C GLU A 59 -11.13 -10.48 15.93
N ARG A 60 -12.24 -9.74 16.02
CA ARG A 60 -13.43 -10.18 16.77
C ARG A 60 -14.17 -11.30 16.06
N ASP A 61 -14.39 -11.15 14.75
CA ASP A 61 -15.30 -12.02 13.99
C ASP A 61 -14.54 -12.96 13.03
N SER A 62 -13.24 -12.72 12.81
CA SER A 62 -12.35 -13.47 11.91
C SER A 62 -12.94 -13.75 10.52
N ASN A 63 -13.79 -12.83 10.04
CA ASN A 63 -14.52 -12.99 8.79
C ASN A 63 -13.58 -12.83 7.58
N ASP A 64 -13.51 -13.86 6.73
CA ASP A 64 -12.58 -13.85 5.59
C ASP A 64 -12.90 -12.78 4.54
N THR A 65 -14.18 -12.50 4.30
CA THR A 65 -14.61 -11.41 3.40
C THR A 65 -14.12 -10.05 3.92
N PHE A 66 -14.23 -9.83 5.24
CA PHE A 66 -13.73 -8.61 5.86
C PHE A 66 -12.20 -8.53 5.87
N ARG A 67 -11.49 -9.67 5.89
CA ARG A 67 -10.03 -9.70 5.66
C ARG A 67 -9.65 -9.18 4.29
N TYR A 68 -10.39 -9.58 3.24
CA TYR A 68 -10.21 -9.05 1.89
C TYR A 68 -10.48 -7.55 1.82
N PHE A 69 -11.49 -7.06 2.55
CA PHE A 69 -11.73 -5.63 2.71
C PHE A 69 -10.51 -4.94 3.34
N LEU A 70 -10.01 -5.47 4.45
CA LEU A 70 -8.87 -4.92 5.20
C LEU A 70 -7.61 -4.83 4.34
N ILE A 71 -7.22 -5.91 3.64
CA ILE A 71 -5.99 -5.91 2.82
C ILE A 71 -6.09 -4.94 1.63
N GLY A 72 -7.27 -4.84 1.00
CA GLY A 72 -7.52 -3.91 -0.10
C GLY A 72 -7.46 -2.45 0.35
N PHE A 73 -8.11 -2.14 1.48
CA PHE A 73 -8.10 -0.81 2.09
C PHE A 73 -6.70 -0.40 2.56
N ALA A 74 -5.96 -1.31 3.21
CA ALA A 74 -4.60 -1.07 3.69
C ALA A 74 -3.61 -0.82 2.53
N LEU A 75 -3.72 -1.58 1.44
CA LEU A 75 -2.94 -1.35 0.22
C LEU A 75 -3.21 0.06 -0.34
N ALA A 76 -4.48 0.46 -0.39
CA ALA A 76 -4.87 1.76 -0.93
C ALA A 76 -4.31 2.93 -0.09
N LEU A 77 -4.37 2.83 1.24
CA LEU A 77 -3.76 3.84 2.12
C LEU A 77 -2.24 3.90 1.95
N SER A 78 -1.56 2.74 1.89
CA SER A 78 -0.12 2.70 1.62
C SER A 78 0.23 3.45 0.34
N LEU A 79 -0.49 3.18 -0.76
CA LEU A 79 -0.27 3.88 -2.03
C LEU A 79 -0.59 5.38 -1.96
N HIS A 80 -1.68 5.77 -1.31
CA HIS A 80 -2.01 7.17 -1.13
C HIS A 80 -0.86 7.91 -0.43
N PHE A 81 -0.37 7.36 0.69
CA PHE A 81 0.73 7.96 1.44
C PHE A 81 2.05 7.96 0.65
N ILE A 82 2.29 6.96 -0.20
CA ILE A 82 3.45 6.95 -1.12
C ILE A 82 3.39 8.12 -2.10
N PHE A 83 2.22 8.43 -2.69
CA PHE A 83 2.09 9.61 -3.55
C PHE A 83 2.31 10.90 -2.77
N ASP A 84 1.76 10.98 -1.55
CA ASP A 84 1.91 12.14 -0.67
C ASP A 84 3.34 12.40 -0.17
N LEU A 85 4.18 11.36 -0.14
CA LEU A 85 5.61 11.48 0.18
C LEU A 85 6.39 12.23 -0.91
N TYR A 86 5.82 12.39 -2.10
CA TYR A 86 6.47 13.05 -3.23
C TYR A 86 5.68 14.25 -3.74
N PRO A 87 5.41 15.29 -2.94
CA PRO A 87 4.73 16.49 -3.40
C PRO A 87 5.63 17.28 -4.38
N LYS A 88 5.08 18.28 -5.08
CA LYS A 88 5.88 19.20 -5.93
C LYS A 88 6.78 20.10 -5.08
N GLY A 89 6.33 20.48 -3.89
CA GLY A 89 7.08 21.24 -2.90
C GLY A 89 6.55 20.96 -1.50
N TRP A 90 7.42 21.07 -0.50
CA TRP A 90 7.08 20.87 0.90
C TRP A 90 6.65 22.18 1.55
N GLY A 91 5.35 22.46 1.55
CA GLY A 91 4.76 23.63 2.18
C GLY A 91 3.23 23.61 2.13
N GLY A 92 2.59 24.41 2.99
CA GLY A 92 1.15 24.61 3.01
C GLY A 92 0.36 23.30 3.07
N GLY A 93 -0.41 23.01 2.01
CA GLY A 93 -1.27 21.83 1.91
C GLY A 93 -0.53 20.48 1.82
N ALA A 94 0.79 20.47 1.59
CA ALA A 94 1.56 19.23 1.56
C ALA A 94 1.93 18.70 2.97
N LEU A 95 1.77 19.54 3.99
CA LEU A 95 2.14 19.23 5.37
C LEU A 95 0.99 18.55 6.09
N LEU A 96 1.30 17.54 6.91
CA LEU A 96 0.33 16.93 7.80
C LEU A 96 -0.15 17.97 8.82
N LYS A 97 -1.43 17.90 9.19
CA LYS A 97 -2.06 18.85 10.10
C LYS A 97 -2.61 18.17 11.34
N ILE A 98 -2.32 18.78 12.48
CA ILE A 98 -2.95 18.38 13.75
C ILE A 98 -4.44 18.76 13.67
N PRO A 99 -5.35 17.81 13.93
CA PRO A 99 -6.79 18.08 13.89
C PRO A 99 -7.19 19.18 14.88
N VAL A 100 -8.36 19.79 14.67
CA VAL A 100 -8.95 20.85 15.52
C VAL A 100 -8.22 22.19 15.46
N VAL A 101 -6.91 22.22 15.68
CA VAL A 101 -6.11 23.46 15.74
C VAL A 101 -5.56 23.86 14.36
N GLY A 102 -5.49 22.92 13.41
CA GLY A 102 -5.07 23.20 12.03
C GLY A 102 -3.58 23.55 11.86
N ILE A 103 -2.79 23.38 12.93
CA ILE A 103 -1.35 23.60 12.92
C ILE A 103 -0.70 22.59 11.98
N SER A 104 0.12 23.10 11.05
CA SER A 104 0.87 22.27 10.12
C SER A 104 2.14 21.76 10.78
N CYS A 105 2.38 20.46 10.71
CA CYS A 105 3.66 19.86 11.06
C CYS A 105 4.75 20.42 10.13
N ASN A 106 5.99 20.48 10.61
CA ASN A 106 7.10 20.85 9.74
C ASN A 106 7.35 19.76 8.67
N PRO A 107 8.11 20.06 7.59
CA PRO A 107 8.38 19.11 6.52
C PRO A 107 9.05 17.82 6.97
N GLN A 108 9.96 17.88 7.94
CA GLN A 108 10.70 16.72 8.40
C GLN A 108 9.80 15.75 9.17
N ILE A 109 9.02 16.26 10.12
CA ILE A 109 8.02 15.49 10.87
C ILE A 109 7.01 14.88 9.90
N THR A 110 6.52 15.66 8.93
CA THR A 110 5.56 15.16 7.93
C THR A 110 6.13 13.98 7.15
N LYS A 111 7.36 14.08 6.64
CA LYS A 111 8.03 12.99 5.92
C LYS A 111 8.20 11.75 6.79
N THR A 112 8.68 11.92 8.02
CA THR A 112 8.89 10.79 8.95
C THR A 112 7.58 10.08 9.26
N LEU A 113 6.50 10.83 9.53
CA LEU A 113 5.18 10.27 9.77
C LEU A 113 4.62 9.56 8.53
N LEU A 114 4.73 10.15 7.33
CA LEU A 114 4.29 9.48 6.10
C LEU A 114 5.06 8.19 5.86
N ILE A 115 6.38 8.16 6.05
CA ILE A 115 7.18 6.93 5.93
C ILE A 115 6.69 5.87 6.93
N PHE A 116 6.44 6.27 8.19
CA PHE A 116 5.88 5.38 9.20
C PHE A 116 4.48 4.86 8.81
N PHE A 117 3.61 5.72 8.27
CA PHE A 117 2.27 5.37 7.83
C PHE A 117 2.28 4.41 6.63
N ILE A 118 3.19 4.62 5.67
CA ILE A 118 3.43 3.71 4.55
C ILE A 118 3.88 2.35 5.08
N ALA A 119 4.88 2.32 5.98
CA ALA A 119 5.39 1.08 6.55
C ALA A 119 4.28 0.30 7.26
N LEU A 120 3.55 0.94 8.18
CA LEU A 120 2.48 0.31 8.94
C LEU A 120 1.34 -0.19 8.05
N SER A 121 0.88 0.62 7.09
CA SER A 121 -0.19 0.21 6.15
C SER A 121 0.26 -0.94 5.25
N SER A 122 1.52 -0.95 4.80
CA SER A 122 2.09 -2.03 4.00
C SER A 122 2.23 -3.32 4.82
N ILE A 123 2.66 -3.22 6.08
CA ILE A 123 2.72 -4.35 7.01
C ILE A 123 1.34 -4.95 7.17
N ILE A 124 0.31 -4.13 7.42
CA ILE A 124 -1.06 -4.61 7.57
C ILE A 124 -1.55 -5.27 6.27
N ALA A 125 -1.35 -4.63 5.11
CA ALA A 125 -1.77 -5.17 3.82
C ALA A 125 -1.19 -6.57 3.56
N VAL A 126 0.10 -6.78 3.84
CA VAL A 126 0.78 -8.06 3.61
C VAL A 126 0.56 -9.03 4.78
N ALA A 127 0.47 -8.59 6.02
CA ALA A 127 0.30 -9.46 7.19
C ALA A 127 -1.03 -10.22 7.16
N TYR A 128 -2.07 -9.65 6.55
CA TYR A 128 -3.39 -10.28 6.44
C TYR A 128 -3.65 -11.07 5.15
N THR A 129 -2.71 -11.14 4.20
CA THR A 129 -2.82 -12.09 3.08
C THR A 129 -2.64 -13.54 3.54
N LYS A 130 -3.30 -14.53 2.95
CA LYS A 130 -3.17 -15.94 3.36
C LYS A 130 -2.08 -16.69 2.62
N ASN A 131 -1.81 -16.32 1.37
CA ASN A 131 -0.87 -17.01 0.52
C ASN A 131 -0.18 -16.05 -0.45
N SER A 132 0.86 -16.52 -1.13
CA SER A 132 1.64 -15.71 -2.07
C SER A 132 0.83 -15.25 -3.28
N MET A 133 -0.20 -15.97 -3.71
CA MET A 133 -1.08 -15.52 -4.80
C MET A 133 -1.89 -14.30 -4.41
N GLU A 134 -2.38 -14.26 -3.16
CA GLU A 134 -3.05 -13.07 -2.63
C GLU A 134 -2.12 -11.85 -2.61
N PHE A 135 -0.89 -12.05 -2.15
CA PHE A 135 0.14 -11.03 -2.18
C PHE A 135 0.45 -10.56 -3.60
N LEU A 136 0.63 -11.48 -4.55
CA LEU A 136 0.99 -11.16 -5.94
C LEU A 136 -0.09 -10.35 -6.65
N TYR A 137 -1.38 -10.64 -6.46
CA TYR A 137 -2.42 -9.82 -7.09
C TYR A 137 -2.52 -8.44 -6.44
N LEU A 138 -2.40 -8.33 -5.10
CA LEU A 138 -2.38 -7.03 -4.44
C LEU A 138 -1.18 -6.20 -4.87
N PHE A 139 -0.02 -6.84 -4.98
CA PHE A 139 1.20 -6.22 -5.52
C PHE A 139 0.95 -5.69 -6.94
N SER A 140 0.37 -6.53 -7.80
CA SER A 140 0.04 -6.18 -9.18
C SER A 140 -0.97 -5.03 -9.27
N LEU A 141 -1.98 -5.00 -8.40
CA LEU A 141 -2.98 -3.93 -8.32
C LEU A 141 -2.33 -2.57 -8.01
N GLY A 142 -1.36 -2.54 -7.09
CA GLY A 142 -0.64 -1.30 -6.78
C GLY A 142 0.30 -0.86 -7.90
N ILE A 143 1.03 -1.79 -8.53
CA ILE A 143 1.83 -1.48 -9.74
C ILE A 143 0.93 -0.89 -10.83
N PHE A 144 -0.20 -1.54 -11.13
CA PHE A 144 -1.16 -1.05 -12.11
C PHE A 144 -1.65 0.36 -11.79
N THR A 145 -1.94 0.65 -10.51
CA THR A 145 -2.39 1.97 -10.11
C THR A 145 -1.31 3.03 -10.27
N ILE A 146 -0.06 2.73 -9.92
CA ILE A 146 1.07 3.64 -10.13
C ILE A 146 1.26 3.94 -11.61
N LEU A 147 1.21 2.91 -12.48
CA LEU A 147 1.30 3.08 -13.93
C LEU A 147 0.17 3.93 -14.50
N LYS A 148 -1.06 3.75 -14.00
CA LYS A 148 -2.23 4.56 -14.40
C LYS A 148 -2.08 6.03 -13.97
N ASN A 149 -1.62 6.26 -12.74
CA ASN A 149 -1.49 7.61 -12.17
C ASN A 149 -0.24 8.36 -12.64
N MET A 150 0.74 7.67 -13.22
CA MET A 150 1.95 8.27 -13.81
C MET A 150 1.62 9.44 -14.74
N LYS A 151 0.63 9.27 -15.64
CA LYS A 151 0.25 10.30 -16.61
C LYS A 151 -0.23 11.59 -15.95
N LYS A 152 -0.81 11.48 -14.75
CA LYS A 152 -1.37 12.60 -13.99
C LYS A 152 -0.30 13.28 -13.11
N GLU A 153 0.54 12.48 -12.45
CA GLU A 153 1.49 12.96 -11.43
C GLU A 153 2.88 13.31 -11.98
N GLY A 154 3.23 12.85 -13.19
CA GLY A 154 4.55 13.06 -13.80
C GLY A 154 5.71 12.40 -13.04
N LYS A 155 5.42 11.55 -12.06
CA LYS A 155 6.39 10.92 -11.15
C LYS A 155 6.16 9.42 -11.10
N LEU A 156 6.87 8.67 -11.94
CA LEU A 156 6.79 7.19 -11.95
C LEU A 156 7.79 6.57 -10.97
N ILE A 157 9.06 6.93 -11.11
CA ILE A 157 10.18 6.18 -10.53
C ILE A 157 10.11 6.17 -9.00
N ARG A 158 9.85 7.32 -8.36
CA ARG A 158 9.86 7.43 -6.90
C ARG A 158 8.70 6.66 -6.23
N PRO A 159 7.44 6.82 -6.66
CA PRO A 159 6.34 6.00 -6.14
C PRO A 159 6.54 4.52 -6.39
N LEU A 160 6.97 4.14 -7.60
CA LEU A 160 7.20 2.75 -7.97
C LEU A 160 8.27 2.11 -7.08
N PHE A 161 9.42 2.78 -6.93
CA PHE A 161 10.51 2.30 -6.08
C PHE A 161 10.06 2.10 -4.63
N SER A 162 9.42 3.10 -4.03
CA SER A 162 8.99 3.01 -2.62
C SER A 162 7.92 1.94 -2.41
N TYR A 163 6.96 1.86 -3.33
CA TYR A 163 5.95 0.81 -3.30
C TYR A 163 6.57 -0.59 -3.37
N SER A 164 7.45 -0.81 -4.36
CA SER A 164 8.15 -2.07 -4.51
C SER A 164 9.02 -2.39 -3.30
N PHE A 165 9.76 -1.42 -2.78
CA PHE A 165 10.62 -1.60 -1.60
C PHE A 165 9.81 -2.05 -0.38
N PHE A 166 8.79 -1.30 0.04
CA PHE A 166 8.03 -1.64 1.25
C PHE A 166 7.30 -2.97 1.11
N LEU A 167 6.58 -3.21 0.01
CA LEU A 167 5.80 -4.44 -0.13
C LEU A 167 6.66 -5.67 -0.41
N LEU A 168 7.74 -5.57 -1.18
CA LEU A 168 8.60 -6.73 -1.44
C LEU A 168 9.40 -7.12 -0.21
N VAL A 169 9.92 -6.16 0.57
CA VAL A 169 10.62 -6.49 1.83
C VAL A 169 9.69 -7.30 2.75
N ILE A 170 8.47 -6.83 2.97
CA ILE A 170 7.50 -7.52 3.84
C ILE A 170 7.03 -8.83 3.20
N GLY A 171 6.81 -8.84 1.89
CA GLY A 171 6.45 -10.03 1.12
C GLY A 171 7.50 -11.14 1.21
N CYS A 172 8.78 -10.80 1.09
CA CYS A 172 9.91 -11.72 1.27
C CYS A 172 9.99 -12.29 2.68
N ILE A 173 9.76 -11.45 3.70
CA ILE A 173 9.74 -11.90 5.09
C ILE A 173 8.61 -12.92 5.31
N LYS A 174 7.45 -12.69 4.71
CA LYS A 174 6.27 -13.54 4.90
C LYS A 174 6.26 -14.80 4.02
N TYR A 175 6.71 -14.70 2.78
CA TYR A 175 6.55 -15.72 1.75
C TYR A 175 7.90 -16.19 1.21
N LYS A 176 8.31 -17.39 1.62
CA LYS A 176 9.60 -18.00 1.22
C LYS A 176 9.73 -18.18 -0.29
N ASP A 177 8.63 -18.48 -0.98
CA ASP A 177 8.59 -18.60 -2.43
C ASP A 177 8.84 -17.26 -3.15
N ILE A 178 8.34 -16.15 -2.60
CA ILE A 178 8.65 -14.80 -3.10
C ILE A 178 10.13 -14.46 -2.90
N PHE A 179 10.67 -14.77 -1.72
CA PHE A 179 12.10 -14.57 -1.44
C PHE A 179 12.99 -15.36 -2.40
N LYS A 180 12.74 -16.67 -2.54
CA LYS A 180 13.50 -17.55 -3.46
C LYS A 180 13.41 -17.10 -4.92
N PHE A 181 12.24 -16.63 -5.34
CA PHE A 181 12.06 -16.11 -6.70
C PHE A 181 12.95 -14.88 -6.95
N LEU A 182 13.02 -13.95 -5.99
CA LEU A 182 13.87 -12.77 -6.10
C LEU A 182 15.36 -13.11 -6.03
N GLU A 183 15.77 -14.00 -5.12
CA GLU A 183 17.13 -14.50 -5.01
C GLU A 183 17.61 -15.11 -6.35
N SER A 184 16.81 -16.02 -6.92
CA SER A 184 17.12 -16.61 -8.23
C SER A 184 17.20 -15.59 -9.37
N GLY A 185 16.36 -14.54 -9.32
CA GLY A 185 16.39 -13.45 -10.30
C GLY A 185 17.67 -12.61 -10.20
N ILE A 186 18.11 -12.32 -8.97
CA ILE A 186 19.36 -11.60 -8.69
C ILE A 186 20.56 -12.42 -9.15
N ASP A 187 20.60 -13.72 -8.84
CA ASP A 187 21.67 -14.62 -9.28
C ASP A 187 21.78 -14.68 -10.80
N LEU A 188 20.63 -14.74 -11.49
CA LEU A 188 20.59 -14.72 -12.96
C LEU A 188 21.10 -13.39 -13.52
N ALA A 189 20.71 -12.27 -12.92
CA ALA A 189 21.18 -10.95 -13.31
C ALA A 189 22.69 -10.82 -13.10
N PHE A 190 23.20 -11.25 -11.96
CA PHE A 190 24.63 -11.24 -11.64
C PHE A 190 25.43 -12.08 -12.64
N LYS A 191 24.99 -13.31 -12.91
CA LYS A 191 25.60 -14.19 -13.95
C LYS A 191 25.62 -13.54 -15.33
N ARG A 192 24.56 -12.80 -15.69
CA ARG A 192 24.53 -12.09 -16.98
C ARG A 192 25.49 -10.92 -17.01
N VAL A 193 25.54 -10.11 -15.96
CA VAL A 193 26.48 -8.97 -15.89
C VAL A 193 27.92 -9.45 -15.89
N SER A 194 28.23 -10.52 -15.15
CA SER A 194 29.58 -11.12 -15.11
C SER A 194 30.02 -11.77 -16.43
N MET A 195 29.13 -11.93 -17.42
CA MET A 195 29.53 -12.35 -18.78
C MET A 195 30.01 -11.17 -19.63
N PHE A 196 29.78 -9.93 -19.19
CA PHE A 196 30.18 -8.71 -19.91
C PHE A 196 31.48 -8.08 -19.35
N PHE A 197 32.05 -8.64 -18.28
CA PHE A 197 33.30 -8.23 -17.65
C PHE A 197 34.23 -9.44 -17.53
#